data_AF-A0A0R1SSS8-F1
#
_entry.id   AF-A0A0R1SSS8-F1
#
_cell.length_a   1.000
_cell.length_b   1.000
_cell.length_c   1.000
_cell.angle_alpha   90.00
_cell.angle_beta   90.00
_cell.angle_gamma   90.00
#
_symmetry.space_group_name_H-M   'P 1'
#
loop_
_entity.id
_entity.type
_entity.pdbx_description
1 polymer ?
#
loop_
_entity_poly.entity_id
_entity_poly.type
_entity_poly.pdbx_seq_one_letter_code
_entity_poly.pdbx_strand_id
1 'polypeptide(L)'
;MGSKQSSVLKTVLKSVFVFSVTGAALLGAQNTSQAADSSKSVASALAPQKASYGYFIDQYKKNIKQNTTPDTNPAISIFDNTFLSYWSPDGTKKNADVLKENLDKSIKITNDASQDEVNRSYLTDRRDLRYNLISGLGQYAPAFIKDASAQTDFNTIPTSPLPANSPYSSMKWADENSKLGSVVKLVDLNEASDWSSTGTPKAYIKFTRPYRQSDQVKVNPYLKNVMAAAPDNDYDFPSGHTTAAFETGESLAYVFPQRFQQLITRSSEVGYDRVLAGRHSPLAVMGGRVLGTAMTAATLNDPANKQLIEQAYQNAQTNLSKAKDTNADDSFSDYQKNLKDYTYRLTYGFKPVGSTTKAMVVPKGAEVLLKTRFPYLSDTQRREILYTTGLPSGYPMGDDTEGWGRLNLFAAANGFGKFLTDTVVKLDASKGGFNANDIWKNNISGNGGLTKQGSGQLTLLGENTYRGETNVDGGSLVAQNNQAFGNGGIKVNAGKLQLSSKSVTVKGNYTQAKQGTLELDSNSHAQINGTAHLGGKLVVKSDSKLSSGDKLLSFKKHTGKFNHVSLPKGWHLDYGSKDIRVVK
;
A
#
# COMPACT_ATOMS: atom_id res chain seq x y z
N MET A 1 4.97 -74.01 34.25
CA MET A 1 4.37 -75.06 33.39
C MET A 1 4.14 -74.43 32.02
N GLY A 2 5.04 -74.64 31.06
CA GLY A 2 4.86 -75.61 29.97
C GLY A 2 4.36 -74.89 28.72
N SER A 3 5.25 -74.41 27.84
CA SER A 3 5.63 -75.02 26.54
C SER A 3 4.54 -74.96 25.46
N LYS A 4 4.79 -74.19 24.39
CA LYS A 4 5.15 -74.66 23.02
C LYS A 4 3.93 -74.77 22.07
N GLN A 5 3.92 -73.93 21.02
CA GLN A 5 4.26 -74.25 19.61
C GLN A 5 3.07 -74.84 18.83
N SER A 6 2.59 -74.08 17.83
CA SER A 6 2.74 -74.34 16.37
C SER A 6 1.82 -75.49 15.90
N SER A 7 1.16 -75.44 14.75
CA SER A 7 1.76 -75.45 13.43
C SER A 7 0.59 -75.54 12.42
N VAL A 8 0.63 -74.82 11.30
CA VAL A 8 0.95 -75.33 9.95
C VAL A 8 -0.31 -75.72 9.17
N LEU A 9 -0.70 -75.00 8.10
CA LEU A 9 -0.09 -74.82 6.76
C LEU A 9 -0.79 -75.73 5.74
N LYS A 10 -0.75 -75.32 4.46
CA LYS A 10 -0.82 -76.11 3.19
C LYS A 10 -2.02 -75.77 2.31
N THR A 11 -1.93 -75.49 0.99
CA THR A 11 -0.87 -75.55 -0.07
C THR A 11 -1.48 -74.74 -1.26
N VAL A 12 -0.78 -74.15 -2.23
CA VAL A 12 -0.15 -74.82 -3.40
C VAL A 12 0.88 -73.91 -4.08
N LEU A 13 2.02 -74.55 -4.39
CA LEU A 13 3.21 -74.08 -5.11
C LEU A 13 3.15 -74.45 -6.61
N LYS A 14 3.89 -73.71 -7.44
CA LYS A 14 4.97 -74.14 -8.39
C LYS A 14 4.98 -73.26 -9.66
N SER A 15 6.01 -72.43 -9.91
CA SER A 15 7.29 -72.72 -10.64
C SER A 15 7.13 -72.49 -12.18
N VAL A 16 8.03 -71.94 -13.02
CA VAL A 16 9.48 -71.61 -12.98
C VAL A 16 9.89 -70.95 -14.35
N PHE A 17 10.89 -70.03 -14.36
CA PHE A 17 11.86 -69.62 -15.44
C PHE A 17 11.35 -68.93 -16.74
N VAL A 18 12.08 -68.11 -17.54
CA VAL A 18 13.51 -67.85 -17.89
C VAL A 18 13.70 -66.35 -18.29
N PHE A 19 14.93 -65.84 -18.20
CA PHE A 19 15.44 -64.51 -18.62
C PHE A 19 15.38 -64.20 -20.13
N SER A 20 15.17 -62.91 -20.48
CA SER A 20 15.83 -62.26 -21.63
C SER A 20 15.84 -60.73 -21.47
N VAL A 21 17.03 -60.14 -21.62
CA VAL A 21 17.30 -58.68 -21.61
C VAL A 21 17.06 -58.10 -23.00
N THR A 22 16.23 -57.07 -23.10
CA THR A 22 16.30 -56.04 -24.15
C THR A 22 15.69 -54.74 -23.61
N GLY A 23 16.38 -53.63 -23.85
CA GLY A 23 16.04 -52.33 -23.29
C GLY A 23 14.81 -51.68 -23.92
N ALA A 24 14.08 -50.93 -23.10
CA ALA A 24 13.26 -49.80 -23.51
C ALA A 24 13.08 -48.87 -22.31
N ALA A 25 13.54 -47.63 -22.44
CA ALA A 25 13.28 -46.57 -21.50
C ALA A 25 11.79 -46.24 -21.50
N LEU A 26 11.12 -46.31 -20.35
CA LEU A 26 9.78 -45.78 -20.13
C LEU A 26 9.68 -45.22 -18.71
N LEU A 27 9.27 -43.96 -18.66
CA LEU A 27 9.18 -43.07 -17.50
C LEU A 27 8.32 -43.67 -16.39
N GLY A 28 8.92 -43.87 -15.21
CA GLY A 28 8.20 -44.23 -13.99
C GLY A 28 7.58 -43.01 -13.34
N ALA A 29 6.27 -42.83 -13.51
CA ALA A 29 5.46 -42.04 -12.61
C ALA A 29 5.29 -42.83 -11.30
N GLN A 30 5.82 -42.33 -10.19
CA GLN A 30 5.51 -42.84 -8.86
C GLN A 30 4.77 -41.78 -8.04
N ASN A 31 3.62 -42.22 -7.55
CA ASN A 31 2.62 -41.49 -6.79
C ASN A 31 3.18 -40.79 -5.55
N THR A 32 3.03 -39.47 -5.49
CA THR A 32 3.05 -38.69 -4.25
C THR A 32 1.61 -38.47 -3.79
N SER A 33 1.06 -39.43 -3.04
CA SER A 33 -0.18 -39.23 -2.30
C SER A 33 0.10 -38.41 -1.03
N GLN A 34 0.35 -37.11 -1.19
CA GLN A 34 0.32 -36.13 -0.11
C GLN A 34 0.17 -34.70 -0.67
N ALA A 35 -0.98 -34.39 -1.28
CA ALA A 35 -1.38 -33.02 -1.58
C ALA A 35 -2.87 -32.98 -1.95
N ALA A 36 -3.74 -33.02 -0.95
CA ALA A 36 -5.16 -32.77 -1.15
C ALA A 36 -5.70 -31.85 -0.06
N ASP A 37 -5.06 -30.68 0.10
CA ASP A 37 -5.74 -29.42 0.42
C ASP A 37 -4.77 -28.23 0.24
N SER A 38 -4.80 -27.53 -0.91
CA SER A 38 -4.33 -26.11 -1.09
C SER A 38 -4.03 -25.71 -2.55
N SER A 39 -4.97 -25.78 -3.49
CA SER A 39 -4.77 -25.16 -4.82
C SER A 39 -5.92 -24.24 -5.25
N LYS A 40 -6.20 -23.23 -4.43
CA LYS A 40 -6.65 -21.97 -5.03
C LYS A 40 -5.46 -21.37 -5.76
N SER A 41 -5.49 -21.33 -7.09
CA SER A 41 -4.49 -20.58 -7.87
C SER A 41 -4.47 -19.11 -7.39
N VAL A 42 -3.33 -18.43 -7.46
CA VAL A 42 -3.23 -17.00 -7.09
C VAL A 42 -4.32 -16.18 -7.78
N ALA A 43 -4.61 -16.48 -9.05
CA ALA A 43 -5.70 -15.86 -9.79
C ALA A 43 -7.07 -16.01 -9.10
N SER A 44 -7.40 -17.20 -8.59
CA SER A 44 -8.65 -17.43 -7.85
C SER A 44 -8.68 -16.74 -6.48
N ALA A 45 -7.54 -16.60 -5.81
CA ALA A 45 -7.43 -15.88 -4.54
C ALA A 45 -7.56 -14.36 -4.73
N LEU A 46 -7.11 -13.84 -5.86
CA LEU A 46 -7.14 -12.42 -6.21
C LEU A 46 -8.42 -11.99 -6.96
N ALA A 47 -9.29 -12.94 -7.32
CA ALA A 47 -10.50 -12.65 -8.08
C ALA A 47 -11.38 -11.63 -7.34
N PRO A 48 -11.84 -10.55 -8.01
CA PRO A 48 -12.72 -9.57 -7.39
C PRO A 48 -14.08 -10.21 -7.09
N GLN A 49 -14.75 -9.71 -6.05
CA GLN A 49 -16.10 -10.13 -5.71
C GLN A 49 -17.11 -9.11 -6.22
N LYS A 50 -18.22 -9.60 -6.76
CA LYS A 50 -19.30 -8.77 -7.31
C LYS A 50 -20.32 -8.48 -6.21
N ALA A 51 -20.67 -7.20 -6.03
CA ALA A 51 -21.76 -6.77 -5.15
C ALA A 51 -23.13 -6.89 -5.85
N SER A 52 -24.22 -6.60 -5.11
CA SER A 52 -25.60 -6.57 -5.63
C SER A 52 -25.74 -5.64 -6.84
N TYR A 53 -25.10 -4.46 -6.80
CA TYR A 53 -25.07 -3.51 -7.90
C TYR A 53 -24.10 -3.90 -9.03
N GLY A 54 -23.25 -4.91 -8.86
CA GLY A 54 -22.16 -5.23 -9.78
C GLY A 54 -20.80 -4.87 -9.20
N TYR A 55 -19.96 -4.20 -9.99
CA TYR A 55 -18.69 -3.63 -9.53
C TYR A 55 -18.80 -2.12 -9.52
N PHE A 56 -18.27 -1.46 -8.48
CA PHE A 56 -18.45 -0.02 -8.31
C PHE A 56 -17.95 0.76 -9.53
N ILE A 57 -16.76 0.40 -10.01
CA ILE A 57 -16.13 1.07 -11.16
C ILE A 57 -16.95 0.97 -12.45
N ASP A 58 -17.81 -0.04 -12.59
CA ASP A 58 -18.65 -0.24 -13.78
C ASP A 58 -19.97 0.54 -13.67
N GLN A 59 -20.32 0.99 -12.46
CA GLN A 59 -21.65 1.51 -12.13
C GLN A 59 -21.62 2.91 -11.54
N TYR A 60 -20.45 3.47 -11.23
CA TYR A 60 -20.28 4.72 -10.47
C TYR A 60 -21.09 5.91 -11.03
N LYS A 61 -21.27 5.99 -12.35
CA LYS A 61 -22.10 7.01 -13.04
C LYS A 61 -23.60 6.95 -12.66
N LYS A 62 -24.04 5.90 -11.97
CA LYS A 62 -25.38 5.81 -11.38
C LYS A 62 -25.50 6.58 -10.07
N ASN A 63 -24.43 7.17 -9.53
CA ASN A 63 -24.54 8.08 -8.40
C ASN A 63 -25.06 9.45 -8.84
N ILE A 64 -26.36 9.52 -9.10
CA ILE A 64 -27.06 10.72 -9.58
C ILE A 64 -28.30 10.97 -8.73
N LYS A 65 -28.86 12.18 -8.80
CA LYS A 65 -30.02 12.60 -7.98
C LYS A 65 -31.28 11.76 -8.23
N GLN A 66 -31.40 11.12 -9.39
CA GLN A 66 -32.53 10.26 -9.75
C GLN A 66 -32.45 8.87 -9.10
N ASN A 67 -31.25 8.43 -8.72
CA ASN A 67 -31.03 7.11 -8.14
C ASN A 67 -30.85 7.25 -6.63
N THR A 68 -31.94 7.14 -5.88
CA THR A 68 -32.00 7.52 -4.45
C THR A 68 -32.01 6.35 -3.48
N THR A 69 -31.81 5.11 -3.96
CA THR A 69 -31.90 3.89 -3.15
C THR A 69 -30.67 2.99 -3.35
N PRO A 70 -30.38 2.06 -2.43
CA PRO A 70 -29.30 1.08 -2.61
C PRO A 70 -29.39 0.32 -3.93
N ASP A 71 -30.60 -0.10 -4.32
CA ASP A 71 -30.82 -0.89 -5.54
C ASP A 71 -30.48 -0.13 -6.82
N THR A 72 -30.57 1.21 -6.78
CA THR A 72 -30.35 2.07 -7.96
C THR A 72 -29.03 2.83 -7.92
N ASN A 73 -28.38 2.94 -6.76
CA ASN A 73 -27.20 3.77 -6.58
C ASN A 73 -26.06 3.03 -5.84
N PRO A 74 -24.93 2.76 -6.52
CA PRO A 74 -23.80 2.06 -5.92
C PRO A 74 -23.13 2.87 -4.79
N ALA A 75 -23.22 4.21 -4.78
CA ALA A 75 -22.70 5.04 -3.70
C ALA A 75 -23.53 4.96 -2.41
N ILE A 76 -24.72 4.35 -2.47
CA ILE A 76 -25.49 3.94 -1.29
C ILE A 76 -25.18 2.48 -0.96
N SER A 77 -25.30 1.59 -1.94
CA SER A 77 -25.21 0.13 -1.73
C SER A 77 -23.81 -0.38 -1.34
N ILE A 78 -22.75 0.38 -1.64
CA ILE A 78 -21.39 0.11 -1.10
C ILE A 78 -21.38 0.02 0.44
N PHE A 79 -22.38 0.59 1.11
CA PHE A 79 -22.51 0.58 2.56
C PHE A 79 -23.49 -0.46 3.12
N ASP A 80 -24.11 -1.31 2.28
CA ASP A 80 -25.14 -2.28 2.70
C ASP A 80 -24.66 -3.21 3.82
N ASN A 81 -23.47 -3.79 3.65
CA ASN A 81 -22.85 -4.72 4.60
C ASN A 81 -21.98 -4.03 5.65
N THR A 82 -21.99 -2.70 5.69
CA THR A 82 -21.23 -1.91 6.67
C THR A 82 -22.14 -0.92 7.38
N PHE A 83 -22.15 0.36 7.01
CA PHE A 83 -22.88 1.37 7.77
C PHE A 83 -24.39 1.10 7.86
N LEU A 84 -25.01 0.62 6.79
CA LEU A 84 -26.44 0.29 6.76
C LEU A 84 -26.79 -0.99 7.55
N SER A 85 -25.78 -1.75 7.98
CA SER A 85 -25.95 -2.85 8.95
C SER A 85 -25.97 -2.34 10.41
N TYR A 86 -25.49 -1.12 10.67
CA TYR A 86 -25.48 -0.50 12.00
C TYR A 86 -26.64 0.47 12.20
N TRP A 87 -27.10 1.09 11.12
CA TRP A 87 -28.10 2.17 11.11
C TRP A 87 -29.15 1.96 10.01
N SER A 88 -30.40 2.31 10.30
CA SER A 88 -31.50 2.38 9.33
C SER A 88 -31.89 3.84 9.04
N PRO A 89 -32.17 4.21 7.78
CA PRO A 89 -32.71 5.52 7.41
C PRO A 89 -33.95 5.99 8.18
N ASP A 90 -34.72 5.06 8.76
CA ASP A 90 -35.91 5.34 9.59
C ASP A 90 -35.57 5.78 11.04
N GLY A 91 -34.29 5.78 11.42
CA GLY A 91 -33.85 6.11 12.78
C GLY A 91 -33.42 4.91 13.63
N THR A 92 -33.64 3.68 13.15
CA THR A 92 -33.35 2.47 13.93
C THR A 92 -31.85 2.22 14.07
N LYS A 93 -31.40 2.06 15.32
CA LYS A 93 -30.03 1.65 15.66
C LYS A 93 -29.91 0.13 15.63
N LYS A 94 -29.55 -0.44 14.47
CA LYS A 94 -29.37 -1.89 14.28
C LYS A 94 -28.18 -2.45 15.07
N ASN A 95 -27.14 -1.64 15.28
CA ASN A 95 -26.02 -1.97 16.15
C ASN A 95 -25.71 -0.77 17.08
N ALA A 96 -26.39 -0.74 18.23
CA ALA A 96 -26.29 0.37 19.17
C ALA A 96 -24.87 0.52 19.77
N ASP A 97 -24.14 -0.56 19.97
CA ASP A 97 -22.80 -0.54 20.57
C ASP A 97 -21.78 0.14 19.65
N VAL A 98 -21.79 -0.19 18.35
CA VAL A 98 -20.92 0.44 17.35
C VAL A 98 -21.24 1.92 17.20
N LEU A 99 -22.53 2.27 17.18
CA LEU A 99 -22.96 3.67 17.09
C LEU A 99 -22.60 4.45 18.36
N LYS A 100 -22.68 3.82 19.53
CA LYS A 100 -22.23 4.41 20.80
C LYS A 100 -20.72 4.62 20.80
N GLU A 101 -19.93 3.60 20.45
CA GLU A 101 -18.48 3.74 20.36
C GLU A 101 -18.07 4.84 19.36
N ASN A 102 -18.81 4.98 18.25
CA ASN A 102 -18.60 6.05 17.28
C ASN A 102 -18.80 7.45 17.90
N LEU A 103 -19.87 7.64 18.67
CA LEU A 103 -20.12 8.89 19.38
C LEU A 103 -19.09 9.14 20.49
N ASP A 104 -18.75 8.12 21.28
CA ASP A 104 -17.75 8.22 22.35
C ASP A 104 -16.37 8.61 21.80
N LYS A 105 -15.99 8.09 20.63
CA LYS A 105 -14.76 8.51 19.92
C LYS A 105 -14.83 9.94 19.42
N SER A 106 -15.97 10.40 18.89
CA SER A 106 -16.17 11.82 18.54
C SER A 106 -16.00 12.73 19.76
N ILE A 107 -16.60 12.36 20.90
CA ILE A 107 -16.45 13.10 22.17
C ILE A 107 -14.97 13.13 22.55
N LYS A 108 -14.29 11.98 22.59
CA LYS A 108 -12.88 11.91 22.97
C LYS A 108 -11.99 12.78 22.07
N ILE A 109 -12.08 12.62 20.75
CA ILE A 109 -11.24 13.34 19.79
C ILE A 109 -11.45 14.85 19.89
N THR A 110 -12.69 15.31 20.01
CA THR A 110 -12.99 16.75 20.14
C THR A 110 -12.55 17.33 21.49
N ASN A 111 -12.56 16.53 22.55
CA ASN A 111 -12.13 16.97 23.88
C ASN A 111 -10.60 16.97 24.08
N ASP A 112 -9.90 16.09 23.37
CA ASP A 112 -8.44 15.96 23.43
C ASP A 112 -7.71 16.86 22.40
N ALA A 113 -8.46 17.60 21.57
CA ALA A 113 -7.91 18.42 20.50
C ALA A 113 -6.98 19.53 21.02
N SER A 114 -5.77 19.59 20.49
CA SER A 114 -4.84 20.70 20.73
C SER A 114 -5.29 21.98 20.00
N GLN A 115 -4.78 23.15 20.40
CA GLN A 115 -5.13 24.41 19.74
C GLN A 115 -4.70 24.44 18.26
N ASP A 116 -3.58 23.82 17.91
CA ASP A 116 -3.13 23.71 16.52
C ASP A 116 -4.08 22.85 15.68
N GLU A 117 -4.61 21.78 16.25
CA GLU A 117 -5.64 20.95 15.60
C GLU A 117 -6.97 21.68 15.45
N VAL A 118 -7.36 22.50 16.44
CA VAL A 118 -8.53 23.39 16.33
C VAL A 118 -8.33 24.40 15.20
N ASN A 119 -7.16 25.02 15.11
CA ASN A 119 -6.85 25.99 14.05
C ASN A 119 -6.81 25.33 12.66
N ARG A 120 -6.16 24.17 12.55
CA ARG A 120 -6.09 23.40 11.29
C ARG A 120 -7.46 22.89 10.85
N SER A 121 -8.29 22.40 11.77
CA SER A 121 -9.63 21.91 11.43
C SER A 121 -10.56 23.01 10.95
N TYR A 122 -10.40 24.24 11.46
CA TYR A 122 -11.07 25.42 10.90
C TYR A 122 -10.64 25.68 9.45
N LEU A 123 -9.33 25.77 9.18
CA LEU A 123 -8.85 26.02 7.82
C LEU A 123 -9.32 24.94 6.84
N THR A 124 -9.29 23.68 7.27
CA THR A 124 -9.78 22.55 6.48
C THR A 124 -11.29 22.62 6.21
N ASP A 125 -12.11 23.13 7.14
CA ASP A 125 -13.55 23.34 6.93
C ASP A 125 -13.84 24.43 5.89
N ARG A 126 -13.05 25.50 5.90
CA ARG A 126 -13.37 26.74 5.17
C ARG A 126 -12.77 26.82 3.78
N ARG A 127 -11.55 26.30 3.60
CA ARG A 127 -10.84 26.29 2.32
C ARG A 127 -11.57 25.41 1.30
N ASP A 128 -11.35 25.70 0.02
CA ASP A 128 -11.64 24.73 -1.03
C ASP A 128 -10.93 23.39 -0.70
N LEU A 129 -11.68 22.30 -0.84
CA LEU A 129 -11.24 20.97 -0.42
C LEU A 129 -9.99 20.55 -1.16
N ARG A 130 -9.85 20.91 -2.45
CA ARG A 130 -8.71 20.54 -3.28
C ARG A 130 -7.44 21.27 -2.84
N TYR A 131 -7.56 22.55 -2.49
CA TYR A 131 -6.43 23.35 -2.01
C TYR A 131 -5.81 22.77 -0.74
N ASN A 132 -6.62 22.18 0.15
CA ASN A 132 -6.13 21.57 1.40
C ASN A 132 -5.10 20.45 1.21
N LEU A 133 -5.06 19.81 0.05
CA LEU A 133 -4.19 18.66 -0.24
C LEU A 133 -2.83 19.07 -0.80
N ILE A 134 -2.68 20.33 -1.25
CA ILE A 134 -1.42 20.84 -1.82
C ILE A 134 -0.28 20.71 -0.80
N SER A 135 -0.54 20.87 0.50
CA SER A 135 0.48 20.70 1.55
C SER A 135 1.07 19.27 1.61
N GLY A 136 0.36 18.25 1.13
CA GLY A 136 0.88 16.89 1.03
C GLY A 136 2.04 16.76 0.03
N LEU A 137 2.17 17.70 -0.91
CA LEU A 137 3.31 17.81 -1.82
C LEU A 137 4.58 18.29 -1.09
N GLY A 138 4.48 18.82 0.13
CA GLY A 138 5.59 19.28 0.96
C GLY A 138 6.50 20.24 0.20
N GLN A 139 7.75 19.83 0.01
CA GLN A 139 8.78 20.58 -0.72
C GLN A 139 8.44 20.92 -2.19
N TYR A 140 7.36 20.36 -2.75
CA TYR A 140 6.87 20.69 -4.09
C TYR A 140 5.63 21.59 -4.08
N ALA A 141 5.05 21.86 -2.90
CA ALA A 141 3.84 22.67 -2.74
C ALA A 141 4.00 24.10 -3.30
N PRO A 142 5.11 24.84 -3.06
CA PRO A 142 5.26 26.20 -3.62
C PRO A 142 5.26 26.21 -5.16
N ALA A 143 5.92 25.23 -5.77
CA ALA A 143 5.93 25.06 -7.22
C ALA A 143 4.55 24.73 -7.76
N PHE A 144 3.80 23.84 -7.08
CA PHE A 144 2.43 23.54 -7.45
C PHE A 144 1.53 24.79 -7.37
N ILE A 145 1.60 25.54 -6.27
CA ILE A 145 0.81 26.77 -6.08
C ILE A 145 1.06 27.75 -7.22
N LYS A 146 2.33 27.98 -7.56
CA LYS A 146 2.72 28.86 -8.66
C LYS A 146 2.25 28.33 -10.02
N ASP A 147 2.58 27.08 -10.35
CA ASP A 147 2.39 26.54 -11.71
C ASP A 147 0.94 26.13 -11.99
N ALA A 148 0.13 25.89 -10.94
CA ALA A 148 -1.32 25.66 -11.05
C ALA A 148 -2.14 26.95 -10.89
N SER A 149 -1.49 28.09 -10.61
CA SER A 149 -2.16 29.32 -10.18
C SER A 149 -3.14 29.07 -9.01
N ALA A 150 -2.72 28.26 -8.03
CA ALA A 150 -3.58 27.83 -6.95
C ALA A 150 -3.78 28.94 -5.91
N GLN A 151 -5.01 29.10 -5.40
CA GLN A 151 -5.36 30.20 -4.51
C GLN A 151 -6.33 29.76 -3.40
N THR A 152 -6.28 30.49 -2.28
CA THR A 152 -7.28 30.39 -1.22
C THR A 152 -7.50 31.75 -0.56
N ASP A 153 -8.74 31.98 -0.14
CA ASP A 153 -9.21 33.13 0.65
C ASP A 153 -9.03 32.92 2.17
N PHE A 154 -8.84 31.68 2.63
CA PHE A 154 -8.66 31.35 4.06
C PHE A 154 -7.19 31.15 4.42
N ASN A 155 -6.50 32.26 4.66
CA ASN A 155 -5.08 32.28 5.02
C ASN A 155 -4.81 32.48 6.52
N THR A 156 -5.82 32.83 7.30
CA THR A 156 -5.67 33.18 8.72
C THR A 156 -6.73 32.51 9.59
N ILE A 157 -6.44 32.43 10.89
CA ILE A 157 -7.38 31.98 11.92
C ILE A 157 -8.17 33.18 12.44
N PRO A 158 -9.50 33.10 12.54
CA PRO A 158 -10.30 34.20 13.08
C PRO A 158 -10.07 34.33 14.60
N THR A 159 -10.21 35.54 15.11
CA THR A 159 -10.12 35.83 16.55
C THR A 159 -11.42 35.60 17.30
N SER A 160 -12.52 35.39 16.56
CA SER A 160 -13.87 35.19 17.11
C SER A 160 -14.68 34.22 16.24
N PRO A 161 -15.79 33.66 16.75
CA PRO A 161 -16.67 32.80 15.99
C PRO A 161 -17.21 33.47 14.73
N LEU A 162 -17.22 32.74 13.60
CA LEU A 162 -17.81 33.22 12.36
C LEU A 162 -19.32 33.51 12.52
N PRO A 163 -19.89 34.48 11.80
CA PRO A 163 -21.34 34.62 11.65
C PRO A 163 -22.02 33.33 11.14
N ALA A 164 -23.29 33.13 11.53
CA ALA A 164 -24.08 31.94 11.17
C ALA A 164 -24.11 31.63 9.66
N ASN A 165 -24.21 32.67 8.83
CA ASN A 165 -24.35 32.55 7.36
C ASN A 165 -23.02 32.78 6.62
N SER A 166 -21.87 32.61 7.29
CA SER A 166 -20.58 32.82 6.64
C SER A 166 -20.39 31.87 5.44
N PRO A 167 -20.18 32.40 4.22
CA PRO A 167 -20.06 31.59 3.02
C PRO A 167 -18.75 30.80 3.02
N TYR A 168 -18.79 29.58 2.48
CA TYR A 168 -17.57 28.83 2.14
C TYR A 168 -16.77 29.60 1.07
N SER A 169 -15.53 29.16 0.84
CA SER A 169 -14.71 29.72 -0.24
C SER A 169 -15.47 29.68 -1.58
N SER A 170 -15.53 30.82 -2.26
CA SER A 170 -16.00 30.93 -3.64
C SER A 170 -14.85 31.09 -4.62
N MET A 171 -13.61 31.00 -4.13
CA MET A 171 -12.40 31.17 -4.92
C MET A 171 -12.15 29.90 -5.73
N LYS A 172 -11.85 30.07 -7.03
CA LYS A 172 -11.38 28.94 -7.84
C LYS A 172 -10.04 28.48 -7.29
N TRP A 173 -9.95 27.21 -6.88
CA TRP A 173 -8.77 26.69 -6.17
C TRP A 173 -7.50 26.70 -7.00
N ALA A 174 -7.60 26.58 -8.33
CA ALA A 174 -6.50 26.57 -9.31
C ALA A 174 -7.03 26.83 -10.74
N ASP A 175 -6.14 27.08 -11.70
CA ASP A 175 -6.49 27.34 -13.09
C ASP A 175 -6.21 26.15 -14.03
N GLU A 176 -7.25 25.66 -14.70
CA GLU A 176 -7.19 24.59 -15.70
C GLU A 176 -6.41 24.95 -16.98
N ASN A 177 -6.12 26.25 -17.20
CA ASN A 177 -5.30 26.73 -18.30
C ASN A 177 -3.85 27.04 -17.88
N SER A 178 -3.51 26.79 -16.62
CA SER A 178 -2.17 27.00 -16.07
C SER A 178 -1.16 25.99 -16.62
N LYS A 179 0.10 26.15 -16.18
CA LYS A 179 1.19 25.22 -16.51
C LYS A 179 0.93 23.80 -15.98
N LEU A 180 0.14 23.64 -14.92
CA LEU A 180 -0.36 22.37 -14.39
C LEU A 180 -1.84 22.11 -14.75
N GLY A 181 -2.36 22.78 -15.78
CA GLY A 181 -3.80 22.78 -16.10
C GLY A 181 -4.41 21.39 -16.30
N SER A 182 -3.67 20.44 -16.88
CA SER A 182 -4.16 19.06 -17.03
C SER A 182 -4.26 18.30 -15.69
N VAL A 183 -3.41 18.62 -14.72
CA VAL A 183 -3.52 18.10 -13.34
C VAL A 183 -4.75 18.68 -12.66
N VAL A 184 -4.97 19.99 -12.79
CA VAL A 184 -6.15 20.69 -12.26
C VAL A 184 -7.43 20.07 -12.83
N LYS A 185 -7.51 19.91 -14.16
CA LYS A 185 -8.64 19.26 -14.85
C LYS A 185 -8.91 17.84 -14.36
N LEU A 186 -7.88 17.03 -14.11
CA LEU A 186 -8.07 15.66 -13.60
C LEU A 186 -8.62 15.67 -12.18
N VAL A 187 -8.12 16.55 -11.31
CA VAL A 187 -8.62 16.71 -9.94
C VAL A 187 -10.08 17.19 -9.96
N ASP A 188 -10.39 18.19 -10.80
CA ASP A 188 -11.74 18.73 -10.95
C ASP A 188 -12.71 17.68 -11.53
N LEU A 189 -12.26 16.88 -12.50
CA LEU A 189 -13.06 15.77 -13.02
C LEU A 189 -13.40 14.73 -11.93
N ASN A 190 -12.45 14.44 -11.04
CA ASN A 190 -12.68 13.43 -10.00
C ASN A 190 -13.61 13.97 -8.89
N GLU A 191 -13.37 15.18 -8.39
CA GLU A 191 -14.10 15.75 -7.26
C GLU A 191 -15.40 16.48 -7.64
N ALA A 192 -15.46 17.13 -8.80
CA ALA A 192 -16.59 17.98 -9.20
C ALA A 192 -17.47 17.36 -10.31
N SER A 193 -17.32 16.07 -10.61
CA SER A 193 -18.22 15.39 -11.56
C SER A 193 -19.63 15.19 -11.00
N ASP A 194 -20.58 15.00 -11.91
CA ASP A 194 -21.98 14.68 -11.57
C ASP A 194 -22.13 13.42 -10.69
N TRP A 195 -21.11 12.55 -10.68
CA TRP A 195 -21.10 11.25 -10.02
C TRP A 195 -20.35 11.23 -8.68
N SER A 196 -19.58 12.26 -8.33
CA SER A 196 -18.78 12.30 -7.07
C SER A 196 -19.63 12.64 -5.83
N SER A 197 -20.82 13.21 -6.02
CA SER A 197 -21.59 13.81 -4.93
C SER A 197 -21.96 12.83 -3.80
N THR A 198 -21.73 13.25 -2.56
CA THR A 198 -22.25 12.56 -1.36
C THR A 198 -23.69 12.97 -0.99
N GLY A 199 -24.30 13.89 -1.75
CA GLY A 199 -25.64 14.41 -1.46
C GLY A 199 -26.73 13.32 -1.50
N THR A 200 -26.72 12.50 -2.55
CA THR A 200 -27.70 11.42 -2.69
C THR A 200 -27.55 10.35 -1.60
N PRO A 201 -26.33 9.84 -1.31
CA PRO A 201 -26.13 8.97 -0.15
C PRO A 201 -26.57 9.55 1.19
N LYS A 202 -26.26 10.82 1.46
CA LYS A 202 -26.69 11.51 2.69
C LYS A 202 -28.20 11.58 2.82
N ALA A 203 -28.88 11.95 1.74
CA ALA A 203 -30.33 12.10 1.73
C ALA A 203 -31.07 10.76 1.96
N TYR A 204 -30.47 9.64 1.56
CA TYR A 204 -30.98 8.31 1.89
C TYR A 204 -30.65 7.91 3.33
N ILE A 205 -29.38 8.03 3.76
CA ILE A 205 -28.90 7.45 5.02
C ILE A 205 -29.36 8.24 6.26
N LYS A 206 -29.45 9.57 6.16
CA LYS A 206 -30.01 10.46 7.20
C LYS A 206 -29.40 10.29 8.61
N PHE A 207 -28.12 9.93 8.71
CA PHE A 207 -27.47 9.80 10.02
C PHE A 207 -27.18 11.18 10.63
N THR A 208 -27.58 11.38 11.89
CA THR A 208 -27.45 12.64 12.61
C THR A 208 -25.99 12.98 12.91
N ARG A 209 -25.60 14.26 12.82
CA ARG A 209 -24.23 14.72 13.16
C ARG A 209 -23.90 14.54 14.64
N PRO A 210 -22.63 14.23 15.01
CA PRO A 210 -22.27 13.93 16.39
C PRO A 210 -22.56 15.07 17.36
N TYR A 211 -22.31 16.34 16.99
CA TYR A 211 -22.65 17.49 17.84
C TYR A 211 -24.17 17.69 18.08
N ARG A 212 -25.02 17.07 17.26
CA ARG A 212 -26.48 17.04 17.46
C ARG A 212 -26.93 15.81 18.25
N GLN A 213 -26.06 14.81 18.40
CA GLN A 213 -26.34 13.61 19.19
C GLN A 213 -25.94 13.78 20.66
N SER A 214 -24.94 14.62 20.96
CA SER A 214 -24.46 14.88 22.32
C SER A 214 -23.79 16.25 22.42
N ASP A 215 -24.08 16.96 23.51
CA ASP A 215 -23.45 18.22 23.91
C ASP A 215 -21.99 18.07 24.34
N GLN A 216 -21.56 16.85 24.66
CA GLN A 216 -20.17 16.53 25.01
C GLN A 216 -19.23 16.58 23.79
N VAL A 217 -19.77 16.57 22.57
CA VAL A 217 -18.97 16.76 21.35
C VAL A 217 -18.63 18.25 21.24
N LYS A 218 -17.36 18.59 21.47
CA LYS A 218 -16.90 19.99 21.37
C LYS A 218 -16.84 20.42 19.91
N VAL A 219 -17.66 21.40 19.57
CA VAL A 219 -17.63 22.06 18.26
C VAL A 219 -16.44 23.00 18.17
N ASN A 220 -15.79 23.07 17.01
CA ASN A 220 -14.75 24.06 16.76
C ASN A 220 -15.27 25.47 17.09
N PRO A 221 -14.59 26.22 17.98
CA PRO A 221 -15.10 27.49 18.50
C PRO A 221 -15.34 28.53 17.39
N TYR A 222 -14.57 28.48 16.31
CA TYR A 222 -14.70 29.39 15.18
C TYR A 222 -15.92 29.07 14.30
N LEU A 223 -16.41 27.84 14.33
CA LEU A 223 -17.51 27.34 13.52
C LEU A 223 -18.83 27.23 14.28
N LYS A 224 -18.85 27.51 15.58
CA LYS A 224 -20.00 27.23 16.46
C LYS A 224 -21.32 27.83 15.94
N ASN A 225 -21.32 29.08 15.48
CA ASN A 225 -22.54 29.73 14.99
C ASN A 225 -22.96 29.18 13.62
N VAL A 226 -21.98 28.89 12.75
CA VAL A 226 -22.22 28.26 11.44
C VAL A 226 -22.86 26.88 11.61
N MET A 227 -22.34 26.08 12.54
CA MET A 227 -22.86 24.75 12.82
C MET A 227 -24.21 24.79 13.53
N ALA A 228 -24.44 25.74 14.43
CA ALA A 228 -25.74 25.94 15.06
C ALA A 228 -26.83 26.34 14.04
N ALA A 229 -26.48 27.09 12.99
CA ALA A 229 -27.40 27.53 11.95
C ALA A 229 -27.58 26.51 10.80
N ALA A 230 -26.86 25.38 10.81
CA ALA A 230 -26.95 24.38 9.75
C ALA A 230 -28.36 23.74 9.73
N PRO A 231 -28.95 23.48 8.54
CA PRO A 231 -30.30 22.94 8.44
C PRO A 231 -30.40 21.51 8.99
N ASP A 232 -31.61 21.07 9.35
CA ASP A 232 -31.84 19.75 9.96
C ASP A 232 -31.43 18.58 9.06
N ASN A 233 -31.51 18.78 7.75
CA ASN A 233 -31.08 17.81 6.74
C ASN A 233 -29.55 17.80 6.48
N ASP A 234 -28.76 18.56 7.25
CA ASP A 234 -27.29 18.49 7.21
C ASP A 234 -26.80 17.21 7.92
N TYR A 235 -26.82 16.08 7.20
CA TYR A 235 -26.49 14.76 7.72
C TYR A 235 -24.99 14.45 7.81
N ASP A 236 -24.63 13.51 8.68
CA ASP A 236 -23.26 13.08 8.95
C ASP A 236 -22.68 12.17 7.87
N PHE A 237 -23.33 11.05 7.57
CA PHE A 237 -22.74 9.96 6.80
C PHE A 237 -23.15 9.95 5.31
N PRO A 238 -22.22 9.68 4.37
CA PRO A 238 -20.76 9.69 4.53
C PRO A 238 -20.21 11.13 4.56
N SER A 239 -18.97 11.35 5.01
CA SER A 239 -18.38 12.69 5.04
C SER A 239 -17.94 13.15 3.65
N GLY A 240 -18.64 14.16 3.08
CA GLY A 240 -18.30 14.73 1.78
C GLY A 240 -16.92 15.39 1.71
N HIS A 241 -16.48 16.08 2.78
CA HIS A 241 -15.11 16.63 2.82
C HIS A 241 -14.04 15.53 2.77
N THR A 242 -14.32 14.39 3.41
CA THR A 242 -13.38 13.26 3.38
C THR A 242 -13.37 12.60 2.01
N THR A 243 -14.55 12.43 1.38
CA THR A 243 -14.67 11.93 0.00
C THR A 243 -13.84 12.76 -0.97
N ALA A 244 -14.07 14.08 -1.01
CA ALA A 244 -13.31 15.01 -1.85
C ALA A 244 -11.80 15.00 -1.54
N ALA A 245 -11.42 14.80 -0.27
CA ALA A 245 -10.01 14.76 0.11
C ALA A 245 -9.30 13.51 -0.40
N PHE A 246 -9.97 12.35 -0.41
CA PHE A 246 -9.44 11.13 -1.01
C PHE A 246 -9.46 11.23 -2.54
N GLU A 247 -10.51 11.80 -3.14
CA GLU A 247 -10.57 12.05 -4.59
C GLU A 247 -9.43 12.96 -5.09
N THR A 248 -9.18 14.05 -4.38
CA THR A 248 -8.10 14.97 -4.70
C THR A 248 -6.74 14.33 -4.44
N GLY A 249 -6.53 13.82 -3.22
CA GLY A 249 -5.21 13.36 -2.79
C GLY A 249 -4.74 12.11 -3.52
N GLU A 250 -5.65 11.18 -3.84
CA GLU A 250 -5.31 10.00 -4.64
C GLU A 250 -5.08 10.35 -6.12
N SER A 251 -5.82 11.31 -6.70
CA SER A 251 -5.51 11.84 -8.04
C SER A 251 -4.13 12.50 -8.09
N LEU A 252 -3.79 13.33 -7.09
CA LEU A 252 -2.46 13.93 -6.96
C LEU A 252 -1.38 12.86 -6.76
N ALA A 253 -1.66 11.83 -5.95
CA ALA A 253 -0.73 10.74 -5.71
C ALA A 253 -0.50 9.88 -6.97
N TYR A 254 -1.52 9.75 -7.81
CA TYR A 254 -1.41 9.10 -9.11
C TYR A 254 -0.51 9.89 -10.06
N VAL A 255 -0.69 11.21 -10.18
CA VAL A 255 0.15 12.01 -11.11
C VAL A 255 1.55 12.31 -10.57
N PHE A 256 1.72 12.31 -9.25
CA PHE A 256 2.99 12.61 -8.57
C PHE A 256 3.31 11.58 -7.46
N PRO A 257 3.60 10.32 -7.83
CA PRO A 257 3.79 9.21 -6.88
C PRO A 257 5.01 9.36 -5.96
N GLN A 258 5.90 10.30 -6.23
CA GLN A 258 7.02 10.68 -5.35
C GLN A 258 6.55 11.14 -3.96
N ARG A 259 5.28 11.59 -3.85
CA ARG A 259 4.63 12.05 -2.61
C ARG A 259 3.42 11.20 -2.23
N PHE A 260 3.32 9.98 -2.76
CA PHE A 260 2.12 9.12 -2.64
C PHE A 260 1.64 8.98 -1.19
N GLN A 261 2.54 8.56 -0.29
CA GLN A 261 2.22 8.32 1.12
C GLN A 261 1.86 9.61 1.87
N GLN A 262 2.50 10.73 1.55
CA GLN A 262 2.21 12.02 2.16
C GLN A 262 0.84 12.54 1.74
N LEU A 263 0.49 12.42 0.45
CA LEU A 263 -0.79 12.86 -0.08
C LEU A 263 -1.96 12.08 0.52
N ILE A 264 -1.90 10.74 0.56
CA ILE A 264 -2.96 9.95 1.21
C ILE A 264 -3.01 10.17 2.73
N THR A 265 -1.87 10.49 3.37
CA THR A 265 -1.85 10.85 4.79
C THR A 265 -2.56 12.18 5.00
N ARG A 266 -2.32 13.18 4.15
CA ARG A 266 -3.05 14.46 4.19
C ARG A 266 -4.53 14.27 3.89
N SER A 267 -4.93 13.41 2.95
CA SER A 267 -6.34 13.04 2.74
C SER A 267 -6.99 12.49 4.00
N SER A 268 -6.33 11.56 4.69
CA SER A 268 -6.83 11.01 5.95
C SER A 268 -6.92 12.08 7.06
N GLU A 269 -5.98 13.05 7.07
CA GLU A 269 -5.97 14.14 8.04
C GLU A 269 -7.12 15.12 7.82
N VAL A 270 -7.48 15.41 6.57
CA VAL A 270 -8.68 16.22 6.26
C VAL A 270 -9.93 15.57 6.86
N GLY A 271 -10.07 14.24 6.77
CA GLY A 271 -11.13 13.50 7.44
C GLY A 271 -11.06 13.63 8.97
N TYR A 272 -9.88 13.43 9.55
CA TYR A 272 -9.64 13.59 10.99
C TYR A 272 -9.99 15.01 11.49
N ASP A 273 -9.66 16.04 10.72
CA ASP A 273 -9.99 17.44 10.96
C ASP A 273 -11.51 17.68 11.01
N ARG A 274 -12.31 16.87 10.29
CA ARG A 274 -13.79 16.95 10.40
C ARG A 274 -14.32 16.39 11.71
N VAL A 275 -13.62 15.40 12.28
CA VAL A 275 -13.94 14.87 13.61
C VAL A 275 -13.53 15.87 14.68
N LEU A 276 -12.32 16.43 14.59
CA LEU A 276 -11.83 17.49 15.47
C LEU A 276 -12.76 18.71 15.47
N ALA A 277 -13.35 19.06 14.33
CA ALA A 277 -14.31 20.15 14.25
C ALA A 277 -15.66 19.88 14.96
N GLY A 278 -15.89 18.64 15.41
CA GLY A 278 -17.16 18.15 15.94
C GLY A 278 -18.23 17.92 14.88
N ARG A 279 -17.88 18.04 13.59
CA ARG A 279 -18.85 18.06 12.49
C ARG A 279 -19.18 16.68 11.95
N HIS A 280 -18.20 15.79 11.86
CA HIS A 280 -18.37 14.42 11.38
C HIS A 280 -17.93 13.38 12.39
N SER A 281 -18.58 12.21 12.38
CA SER A 281 -18.16 11.08 13.21
C SER A 281 -17.05 10.24 12.55
N PRO A 282 -16.25 9.47 13.32
CA PRO A 282 -15.28 8.50 12.79
C PRO A 282 -15.84 7.58 11.70
N LEU A 283 -17.04 7.00 11.87
CA LEU A 283 -17.65 6.16 10.84
C LEU A 283 -17.97 6.95 9.57
N ALA A 284 -18.43 8.21 9.68
CA ALA A 284 -18.70 9.05 8.51
C ALA A 284 -17.45 9.39 7.71
N VAL A 285 -16.33 9.66 8.37
CA VAL A 285 -15.05 9.93 7.68
C VAL A 285 -14.45 8.65 7.10
N MET A 286 -14.60 7.49 7.76
CA MET A 286 -14.26 6.19 7.19
C MET A 286 -15.10 5.86 5.94
N GLY A 287 -16.41 6.13 5.98
CA GLY A 287 -17.28 5.99 4.81
C GLY A 287 -16.94 6.95 3.68
N GLY A 288 -16.55 8.19 4.02
CA GLY A 288 -16.07 9.16 3.04
C GLY A 288 -14.81 8.70 2.31
N ARG A 289 -13.84 8.11 3.04
CA ARG A 289 -12.66 7.46 2.45
C ARG A 289 -13.04 6.34 1.49
N VAL A 290 -13.91 5.42 1.92
CA VAL A 290 -14.36 4.28 1.09
C VAL A 290 -14.93 4.76 -0.24
N LEU A 291 -15.85 5.72 -0.19
CA LEU A 291 -16.49 6.24 -1.40
C LEU A 291 -15.50 7.02 -2.28
N GLY A 292 -14.66 7.88 -1.70
CA GLY A 292 -13.69 8.68 -2.47
C GLY A 292 -12.62 7.84 -3.15
N THR A 293 -12.12 6.81 -2.49
CA THR A 293 -11.19 5.84 -3.10
C THR A 293 -11.86 5.05 -4.23
N ALA A 294 -13.10 4.60 -4.04
CA ALA A 294 -13.85 3.88 -5.07
C ALA A 294 -14.15 4.77 -6.30
N MET A 295 -14.51 6.04 -6.07
CA MET A 295 -14.72 7.04 -7.12
C MET A 295 -13.43 7.33 -7.89
N THR A 296 -12.32 7.50 -7.19
CA THR A 296 -11.01 7.74 -7.82
C THR A 296 -10.59 6.57 -8.70
N ALA A 297 -10.73 5.34 -8.20
CA ALA A 297 -10.45 4.16 -9.00
C ALA A 297 -11.37 4.08 -10.23
N ALA A 298 -12.65 4.45 -10.10
CA ALA A 298 -13.57 4.49 -11.24
C ALA A 298 -13.16 5.54 -12.28
N THR A 299 -12.87 6.77 -11.86
CA THR A 299 -12.40 7.88 -12.72
C THR A 299 -11.12 7.51 -13.46
N LEU A 300 -10.16 6.86 -12.78
CA LEU A 300 -8.88 6.46 -13.37
C LEU A 300 -8.98 5.23 -14.30
N ASN A 301 -10.02 4.41 -14.15
CA ASN A 301 -10.29 3.27 -15.04
C ASN A 301 -11.20 3.62 -16.23
N ASP A 302 -11.92 4.74 -16.19
CA ASP A 302 -12.80 5.13 -17.30
C ASP A 302 -11.97 5.41 -18.57
N PRO A 303 -12.18 4.66 -19.67
CA PRO A 303 -11.47 4.87 -20.92
C PRO A 303 -11.62 6.29 -21.49
N ALA A 304 -12.74 6.97 -21.22
CA ALA A 304 -12.98 8.35 -21.64
C ALA A 304 -11.96 9.33 -21.05
N ASN A 305 -11.39 9.01 -19.89
CA ASN A 305 -10.47 9.88 -19.17
C ASN A 305 -9.00 9.59 -19.49
N LYS A 306 -8.71 8.53 -20.26
CA LYS A 306 -7.34 8.03 -20.49
C LYS A 306 -6.38 9.12 -20.99
N GLN A 307 -6.81 9.91 -21.97
CA GLN A 307 -5.97 10.97 -22.54
C GLN A 307 -5.64 12.05 -21.51
N LEU A 308 -6.64 12.49 -20.73
CA LEU A 308 -6.44 13.49 -19.68
C LEU A 308 -5.50 12.95 -18.59
N ILE A 309 -5.68 11.71 -18.17
CA ILE A 309 -4.84 11.06 -17.14
C ILE A 309 -3.38 10.98 -17.59
N GLU A 310 -3.13 10.57 -18.84
CA GLU A 310 -1.79 10.51 -19.41
C GLU A 310 -1.16 11.91 -19.49
N GLN A 311 -1.91 12.91 -19.95
CA GLN A 311 -1.46 14.30 -19.99
C GLN A 311 -1.14 14.84 -18.59
N ALA A 312 -2.03 14.65 -17.62
CA ALA A 312 -1.87 15.09 -16.24
C ALA A 312 -0.61 14.48 -15.60
N TYR A 313 -0.38 13.17 -15.79
CA TYR A 313 0.84 12.52 -15.31
C TYR A 313 2.09 13.13 -15.96
N GLN A 314 2.14 13.25 -17.29
CA GLN A 314 3.31 13.82 -17.97
C GLN A 314 3.56 15.28 -17.57
N ASN A 315 2.49 16.05 -17.41
CA ASN A 315 2.53 17.45 -17.03
C ASN A 315 3.04 17.63 -15.59
N ALA A 316 2.58 16.82 -14.64
CA ALA A 316 3.10 16.79 -13.28
C ALA A 316 4.59 16.39 -13.26
N GLN A 317 4.96 15.31 -13.94
CA GLN A 317 6.35 14.82 -13.95
C GLN A 317 7.32 15.82 -14.60
N THR A 318 6.89 16.51 -15.66
CA THR A 318 7.73 17.51 -16.34
C THR A 318 7.97 18.74 -15.48
N ASN A 319 6.93 19.22 -14.79
CA ASN A 319 6.97 20.51 -14.11
C ASN A 319 7.35 20.42 -12.63
N LEU A 320 6.94 19.38 -11.91
CA LEU A 320 7.15 19.29 -10.46
C LEU A 320 8.41 18.51 -10.09
N SER A 321 8.79 17.45 -10.82
CA SER A 321 9.88 16.55 -10.40
C SER A 321 11.23 17.23 -10.19
N LYS A 322 11.45 18.39 -10.82
CA LYS A 322 12.67 19.20 -10.71
C LYS A 322 12.50 20.46 -9.85
N ALA A 323 11.30 20.72 -9.32
CA ALA A 323 10.94 21.95 -8.64
C ALA A 323 10.93 21.81 -7.11
N LYS A 324 11.79 20.93 -6.58
CA LYS A 324 11.91 20.68 -5.15
C LYS A 324 12.51 21.91 -4.47
N ASP A 325 11.78 22.52 -3.54
CA ASP A 325 12.27 23.57 -2.65
C ASP A 325 12.62 22.96 -1.29
N THR A 326 13.92 22.87 -1.00
CA THR A 326 14.42 22.29 0.26
C THR A 326 14.15 23.14 1.49
N ASN A 327 13.82 24.42 1.32
CA ASN A 327 13.52 25.34 2.42
C ASN A 327 12.03 25.40 2.75
N ALA A 328 11.18 24.86 1.87
CA ALA A 328 9.74 24.81 2.10
C ALA A 328 9.40 23.84 3.24
N ASP A 329 8.40 24.21 4.05
CA ASP A 329 7.89 23.35 5.11
C ASP A 329 7.32 22.04 4.54
N ASP A 330 7.54 20.96 5.28
CA ASP A 330 7.05 19.63 4.94
C ASP A 330 6.58 18.91 6.20
N SER A 331 5.34 19.21 6.59
CA SER A 331 4.66 18.62 7.74
C SER A 331 4.45 17.09 7.62
N PHE A 332 4.72 16.52 6.44
CA PHE A 332 4.63 15.09 6.14
C PHE A 332 5.99 14.46 5.80
N SER A 333 7.11 15.09 6.18
CA SER A 333 8.45 14.55 5.97
C SER A 333 8.76 13.33 6.86
N ASP A 334 8.17 13.24 8.06
CA ASP A 334 8.34 12.11 8.97
C ASP A 334 7.50 10.89 8.55
N TYR A 335 8.18 9.88 8.01
CA TYR A 335 7.57 8.63 7.60
C TYR A 335 6.90 7.87 8.75
N GLN A 336 7.52 7.80 9.94
CA GLN A 336 6.99 7.02 11.05
C GLN A 336 5.74 7.67 11.64
N LYS A 337 5.73 9.00 11.74
CA LYS A 337 4.54 9.75 12.11
C LYS A 337 3.41 9.52 11.10
N ASN A 338 3.69 9.64 9.80
CA ASN A 338 2.66 9.40 8.77
C ASN A 338 2.11 7.98 8.81
N LEU A 339 2.97 6.97 8.98
CA LEU A 339 2.56 5.56 9.10
C LEU A 339 1.61 5.37 10.29
N LYS A 340 1.98 5.90 11.46
CA LYS A 340 1.18 5.83 12.68
C LYS A 340 -0.17 6.52 12.50
N ASP A 341 -0.16 7.76 12.02
CA ASP A 341 -1.36 8.59 11.88
C ASP A 341 -2.33 8.01 10.85
N TYR A 342 -1.84 7.60 9.67
CA TYR A 342 -2.67 6.98 8.66
C TYR A 342 -3.24 5.65 9.15
N THR A 343 -2.42 4.79 9.77
CA THR A 343 -2.87 3.48 10.29
C THR A 343 -3.95 3.64 11.36
N TYR A 344 -3.79 4.61 12.28
CA TYR A 344 -4.84 4.93 13.23
C TYR A 344 -6.13 5.36 12.52
N ARG A 345 -6.07 6.26 11.54
CA ARG A 345 -7.22 6.80 10.82
C ARG A 345 -7.89 5.80 9.86
N LEU A 346 -7.29 4.64 9.59
CA LEU A 346 -7.96 3.56 8.87
C LEU A 346 -9.11 2.95 9.68
N THR A 347 -9.00 2.93 11.01
CA THR A 347 -9.95 2.26 11.91
C THR A 347 -10.39 3.10 13.11
N TYR A 348 -9.79 4.26 13.36
CA TYR A 348 -10.02 5.12 14.53
C TYR A 348 -9.93 4.36 15.88
N GLY A 349 -9.18 3.25 15.90
CA GLY A 349 -9.07 2.35 17.05
C GLY A 349 -10.38 1.66 17.43
N PHE A 350 -11.34 1.51 16.51
CA PHE A 350 -12.48 0.62 16.72
C PHE A 350 -12.00 -0.82 16.92
N LYS A 351 -12.71 -1.58 17.75
CA LYS A 351 -12.51 -3.03 17.82
C LYS A 351 -13.21 -3.72 16.64
N PRO A 352 -12.78 -4.93 16.24
CA PRO A 352 -13.56 -5.74 15.29
C PRO A 352 -14.97 -6.01 15.82
N VAL A 353 -15.97 -5.84 14.95
CA VAL A 353 -17.41 -6.03 15.20
C VAL A 353 -18.00 -7.16 14.37
N GLY A 354 -17.21 -7.69 13.41
CA GLY A 354 -17.54 -8.84 12.59
C GLY A 354 -16.45 -9.91 12.63
N SER A 355 -16.54 -10.89 11.75
CA SER A 355 -15.54 -11.97 11.66
C SER A 355 -14.14 -11.44 11.34
N THR A 356 -13.14 -11.91 12.10
CA THR A 356 -11.72 -11.56 11.94
C THR A 356 -10.95 -12.53 11.03
N THR A 357 -11.65 -13.49 10.42
CA THR A 357 -11.05 -14.58 9.62
C THR A 357 -11.38 -14.51 8.13
N LYS A 358 -12.07 -13.45 7.65
CA LYS A 358 -12.39 -13.32 6.23
C LYS A 358 -11.12 -13.01 5.43
N ALA A 359 -10.96 -13.71 4.32
CA ALA A 359 -9.92 -13.40 3.34
C ALA A 359 -10.04 -11.95 2.86
N MET A 360 -8.91 -11.34 2.47
CA MET A 360 -8.92 -10.04 1.83
C MET A 360 -9.62 -10.14 0.47
N VAL A 361 -10.38 -9.13 0.09
CA VAL A 361 -10.93 -8.99 -1.26
C VAL A 361 -10.41 -7.67 -1.80
N VAL A 362 -9.91 -7.69 -3.04
CA VAL A 362 -9.48 -6.47 -3.72
C VAL A 362 -10.57 -6.08 -4.71
N PRO A 363 -11.13 -4.86 -4.65
CA PRO A 363 -12.16 -4.41 -5.58
C PRO A 363 -11.68 -4.46 -7.03
N LYS A 364 -12.57 -4.70 -7.99
CA LYS A 364 -12.23 -4.65 -9.41
C LYS A 364 -11.66 -3.26 -9.76
N GLY A 365 -10.55 -3.20 -10.50
CA GLY A 365 -9.92 -1.95 -10.96
C GLY A 365 -9.06 -1.22 -9.92
N ALA A 366 -9.05 -1.63 -8.65
CA ALA A 366 -8.27 -0.94 -7.61
C ALA A 366 -6.76 -0.93 -7.88
N GLU A 367 -6.24 -1.84 -8.72
CA GLU A 367 -4.85 -1.84 -9.20
C GLU A 367 -4.41 -0.51 -9.84
N VAL A 368 -5.35 0.26 -10.39
CA VAL A 368 -5.04 1.55 -11.02
C VAL A 368 -4.47 2.55 -10.03
N LEU A 369 -4.89 2.48 -8.75
CA LEU A 369 -4.43 3.37 -7.68
C LEU A 369 -2.92 3.24 -7.42
N LEU A 370 -2.31 2.13 -7.82
CA LEU A 370 -0.89 1.87 -7.65
C LEU A 370 -0.10 1.95 -8.96
N LYS A 371 -0.76 2.22 -10.10
CA LYS A 371 -0.17 2.07 -11.44
C LYS A 371 1.08 2.92 -11.65
N THR A 372 1.05 4.18 -11.24
CA THR A 372 2.19 5.10 -11.40
C THR A 372 3.22 4.98 -10.28
N ARG A 373 2.81 4.48 -9.10
CA ARG A 373 3.72 4.13 -8.01
C ARG A 373 4.57 2.90 -8.35
N PHE A 374 3.99 1.91 -9.03
CA PHE A 374 4.67 0.70 -9.48
C PHE A 374 4.49 0.47 -11.00
N PRO A 375 5.10 1.31 -11.84
CA PRO A 375 4.88 1.28 -13.29
C PRO A 375 5.48 0.05 -13.98
N TYR A 376 6.40 -0.65 -13.31
CA TYR A 376 7.06 -1.86 -13.80
C TYR A 376 6.34 -3.17 -13.42
N LEU A 377 5.24 -3.09 -12.66
CA LEU A 377 4.44 -4.26 -12.26
C LEU A 377 3.25 -4.47 -13.20
N SER A 378 2.75 -5.71 -13.25
CA SER A 378 1.46 -6.01 -13.89
C SER A 378 0.28 -5.63 -12.99
N ASP A 379 -0.94 -5.60 -13.55
CA ASP A 379 -2.17 -5.40 -12.77
C ASP A 379 -2.36 -6.50 -11.72
N THR A 380 -2.04 -7.75 -12.06
CA THR A 380 -2.09 -8.88 -11.11
C THR A 380 -1.14 -8.68 -9.94
N GLN A 381 0.07 -8.17 -10.18
CA GLN A 381 1.04 -7.89 -9.12
C GLN A 381 0.61 -6.72 -8.24
N ARG A 382 0.08 -5.64 -8.82
CA ARG A 382 -0.50 -4.52 -8.05
C ARG A 382 -1.68 -4.98 -7.20
N ARG A 383 -2.52 -5.86 -7.74
CA ARG A 383 -3.63 -6.49 -7.02
C ARG A 383 -3.14 -7.39 -5.89
N GLU A 384 -2.07 -8.14 -6.07
CA GLU A 384 -1.43 -8.92 -5.00
C GLU A 384 -0.88 -8.01 -3.88
N ILE A 385 -0.28 -6.86 -4.23
CA ILE A 385 0.12 -5.86 -3.24
C ILE A 385 -1.08 -5.41 -2.41
N LEU A 386 -2.19 -4.99 -3.04
CA LEU A 386 -3.41 -4.58 -2.34
C LEU A 386 -3.99 -5.71 -1.48
N TYR A 387 -3.96 -6.95 -1.97
CA TYR A 387 -4.45 -8.12 -1.26
C TYR A 387 -3.61 -8.41 0.00
N THR A 388 -2.28 -8.33 -0.12
CA THR A 388 -1.35 -8.74 0.95
C THR A 388 -1.06 -7.63 1.97
N THR A 389 -1.45 -6.39 1.66
CA THR A 389 -1.30 -5.23 2.55
C THR A 389 -2.63 -4.74 3.13
N GLY A 390 -3.76 -5.30 2.67
CA GLY A 390 -5.09 -4.98 3.15
C GLY A 390 -5.26 -5.21 4.65
N LEU A 391 -6.18 -4.45 5.25
CA LEU A 391 -6.51 -4.57 6.67
C LEU A 391 -7.07 -5.96 7.00
N PRO A 392 -6.90 -6.44 8.25
CA PRO A 392 -7.66 -7.58 8.74
C PRO A 392 -9.18 -7.34 8.66
N SER A 393 -9.96 -8.40 8.55
CA SER A 393 -11.42 -8.30 8.49
C SER A 393 -12.04 -7.97 9.86
N GLY A 394 -13.32 -7.62 9.84
CA GLY A 394 -14.13 -7.44 11.04
C GLY A 394 -14.15 -6.03 11.61
N TYR A 395 -13.25 -5.12 11.22
CA TYR A 395 -13.35 -3.71 11.63
C TYR A 395 -14.58 -3.03 11.01
N PRO A 396 -15.22 -2.07 11.72
CA PRO A 396 -16.28 -1.26 11.13
C PRO A 396 -15.85 -0.63 9.80
N MET A 397 -16.78 -0.55 8.85
CA MET A 397 -16.53 -0.10 7.47
C MET A 397 -15.51 -0.93 6.66
N GLY A 398 -14.93 -2.01 7.21
CA GLY A 398 -13.90 -2.79 6.52
C GLY A 398 -14.46 -3.86 5.58
N ASP A 399 -15.52 -4.57 5.99
CA ASP A 399 -16.00 -5.75 5.27
C ASP A 399 -17.14 -5.43 4.28
N ASP A 400 -16.99 -4.38 3.46
CA ASP A 400 -17.86 -4.21 2.30
C ASP A 400 -17.61 -5.34 1.26
N THR A 401 -18.59 -5.59 0.40
CA THR A 401 -18.59 -6.76 -0.49
C THR A 401 -17.41 -6.78 -1.46
N GLU A 402 -17.00 -5.62 -1.98
CA GLU A 402 -15.89 -5.54 -2.93
C GLU A 402 -14.52 -5.42 -2.25
N GLY A 403 -14.48 -4.94 -1.00
CA GLY A 403 -13.28 -4.82 -0.18
C GLY A 403 -12.63 -3.42 -0.19
N TRP A 404 -13.37 -2.37 -0.56
CA TRP A 404 -12.88 -0.99 -0.59
C TRP A 404 -12.43 -0.50 0.79
N GLY A 405 -13.19 -0.85 1.84
CA GLY A 405 -12.93 -0.50 3.24
C GLY A 405 -11.63 -1.01 3.81
N ARG A 406 -11.14 -2.15 3.29
CA ARG A 406 -9.92 -2.80 3.74
C ARG A 406 -8.67 -2.41 2.97
N LEU A 407 -8.76 -1.58 1.94
CA LEU A 407 -7.58 -1.07 1.26
C LEU A 407 -6.72 -0.25 2.23
N ASN A 408 -5.42 -0.57 2.27
CA ASN A 408 -4.39 0.16 3.01
C ASN A 408 -3.34 0.66 2.02
N LEU A 409 -3.63 1.81 1.37
CA LEU A 409 -2.78 2.34 0.31
C LEU A 409 -1.40 2.79 0.83
N PHE A 410 -1.28 3.12 2.11
CA PHE A 410 0.00 3.49 2.72
C PHE A 410 0.95 2.29 2.79
N ALA A 411 0.46 1.15 3.29
CA ALA A 411 1.21 -0.09 3.28
C ALA A 411 1.44 -0.59 1.84
N ALA A 412 0.45 -0.49 0.96
CA ALA A 412 0.58 -0.89 -0.45
C ALA A 412 1.71 -0.14 -1.18
N ALA A 413 1.87 1.16 -0.93
CA ALA A 413 2.94 1.97 -1.53
C ALA A 413 4.37 1.56 -1.12
N ASN A 414 4.51 0.69 -0.11
CA ASN A 414 5.78 0.08 0.31
C ASN A 414 6.11 -1.24 -0.41
N GLY A 415 5.27 -1.70 -1.35
CA GLY A 415 5.47 -2.95 -2.10
C GLY A 415 4.67 -4.12 -1.53
N PHE A 416 5.05 -5.36 -1.87
CA PHE A 416 4.35 -6.57 -1.45
C PHE A 416 4.34 -6.73 0.08
N GLY A 417 3.25 -7.21 0.67
CA GLY A 417 3.24 -7.70 2.07
C GLY A 417 3.56 -9.19 2.18
N LYS A 418 3.33 -9.93 1.09
CA LYS A 418 3.59 -11.37 0.98
C LYS A 418 3.83 -11.72 -0.49
N PHE A 419 4.68 -12.70 -0.77
CA PHE A 419 4.70 -13.40 -2.05
C PHE A 419 3.83 -14.65 -1.96
N LEU A 420 2.67 -14.62 -2.63
CA LEU A 420 1.77 -15.77 -2.74
C LEU A 420 2.42 -16.87 -3.59
N THR A 421 3.12 -16.46 -4.64
CA THR A 421 3.97 -17.30 -5.52
C THR A 421 5.25 -16.56 -5.87
N ASP A 422 6.16 -17.23 -6.58
CA ASP A 422 7.36 -16.59 -7.11
C ASP A 422 7.00 -15.35 -7.93
N THR A 423 7.65 -14.24 -7.61
CA THR A 423 7.36 -12.91 -8.15
C THR A 423 8.53 -12.44 -8.98
N VAL A 424 8.28 -12.12 -10.26
CA VAL A 424 9.28 -11.56 -11.17
C VAL A 424 9.09 -10.05 -11.27
N VAL A 425 10.15 -9.27 -11.07
CA VAL A 425 10.12 -7.82 -11.26
C VAL A 425 11.19 -7.36 -12.23
N LYS A 426 10.79 -6.53 -13.21
CA LYS A 426 11.67 -6.05 -14.28
C LYS A 426 11.73 -4.53 -14.29
N LEU A 427 12.71 -3.98 -13.57
CA LEU A 427 12.98 -2.54 -13.57
C LEU A 427 13.91 -2.17 -14.73
N ASP A 428 13.69 -1.01 -15.34
CA ASP A 428 14.39 -0.52 -16.52
C ASP A 428 15.00 0.87 -16.25
N ALA A 429 16.32 0.90 -16.13
CA ALA A 429 17.08 2.11 -15.85
C ALA A 429 16.87 3.21 -16.90
N SER A 430 16.60 2.85 -18.17
CA SER A 430 16.44 3.82 -19.26
C SER A 430 15.16 4.66 -19.14
N LYS A 431 14.17 4.19 -18.38
CA LYS A 431 12.88 4.86 -18.21
C LYS A 431 12.83 5.87 -17.05
N GLY A 432 13.88 5.92 -16.21
CA GLY A 432 13.94 6.81 -15.06
C GLY A 432 12.86 6.57 -13.99
N GLY A 433 12.83 7.44 -12.96
CA GLY A 433 11.84 7.39 -11.89
C GLY A 433 11.70 6.00 -11.24
N PHE A 434 10.46 5.61 -10.92
CA PHE A 434 10.15 4.30 -10.35
C PHE A 434 10.36 3.12 -11.31
N ASN A 435 10.44 3.35 -12.63
CA ASN A 435 10.83 2.28 -13.54
C ASN A 435 12.31 1.93 -13.38
N ALA A 436 13.16 2.91 -13.07
CA ALA A 436 14.59 2.72 -12.93
C ALA A 436 14.99 2.27 -11.53
N ASN A 437 14.44 2.89 -10.49
CA ASN A 437 14.83 2.64 -9.10
C ASN A 437 13.60 2.61 -8.19
N ASP A 438 13.49 1.61 -7.33
CA ASP A 438 12.43 1.53 -6.32
C ASP A 438 12.91 0.95 -4.99
N ILE A 439 12.16 1.25 -3.94
CA ILE A 439 12.41 0.82 -2.57
C ILE A 439 11.14 0.14 -2.03
N TRP A 440 11.29 -1.10 -1.58
CA TRP A 440 10.24 -1.83 -0.86
C TRP A 440 10.53 -1.84 0.63
N LYS A 441 9.56 -1.39 1.44
CA LYS A 441 9.70 -1.22 2.89
C LYS A 441 8.89 -2.21 3.72
N ASN A 442 7.96 -2.93 3.12
CA ASN A 442 7.18 -3.91 3.85
C ASN A 442 8.03 -5.11 4.26
N ASN A 443 7.66 -5.72 5.39
CA ASN A 443 8.16 -7.04 5.77
C ASN A 443 7.43 -8.08 4.90
N ILE A 444 8.14 -8.65 3.94
CA ILE A 444 7.58 -9.56 2.95
C ILE A 444 7.66 -10.99 3.48
N SER A 445 6.49 -11.62 3.60
CA SER A 445 6.34 -13.03 4.01
C SER A 445 5.97 -13.93 2.82
N GLY A 446 5.66 -15.20 3.08
CA GLY A 446 5.02 -16.08 2.10
C GLY A 446 5.88 -17.21 1.56
N ASN A 447 5.31 -18.00 0.66
CA ASN A 447 5.98 -19.18 0.12
C ASN A 447 6.78 -18.86 -1.15
N GLY A 448 6.41 -17.81 -1.88
CA GLY A 448 7.09 -17.38 -3.09
C GLY A 448 8.48 -16.80 -2.87
N GLY A 449 9.26 -16.78 -3.95
CA GLY A 449 10.55 -16.12 -4.07
C GLY A 449 10.50 -14.83 -4.89
N LEU A 450 11.66 -14.20 -5.05
CA LEU A 450 11.83 -12.96 -5.81
C LEU A 450 12.83 -13.16 -6.94
N THR A 451 12.42 -12.88 -8.17
CA THR A 451 13.31 -12.82 -9.33
C THR A 451 13.44 -11.38 -9.82
N LYS A 452 14.61 -10.78 -9.64
CA LYS A 452 14.93 -9.42 -10.06
C LYS A 452 15.59 -9.43 -11.44
N GLN A 453 14.90 -8.84 -12.42
CA GLN A 453 15.31 -8.69 -13.81
C GLN A 453 15.41 -7.21 -14.23
N GLY A 454 15.89 -6.99 -15.46
CA GLY A 454 16.03 -5.68 -16.06
C GLY A 454 17.17 -4.85 -15.47
N SER A 455 17.51 -3.74 -16.14
CA SER A 455 18.70 -2.92 -15.83
C SER A 455 18.58 -2.08 -14.55
N GLY A 456 17.36 -1.86 -14.03
CA GLY A 456 17.13 -0.99 -12.87
C GLY A 456 17.52 -1.58 -11.52
N GLN A 457 17.33 -0.80 -10.45
CA GLN A 457 17.67 -1.15 -9.07
C GLN A 457 16.43 -1.33 -8.19
N LEU A 458 16.37 -2.42 -7.43
CA LEU A 458 15.40 -2.60 -6.36
C LEU A 458 16.13 -2.63 -5.01
N THR A 459 15.65 -1.88 -4.03
CA THR A 459 16.14 -1.91 -2.65
C THR A 459 15.12 -2.55 -1.72
N LEU A 460 15.55 -3.50 -0.89
CA LEU A 460 14.75 -4.13 0.15
C LEU A 460 15.12 -3.56 1.52
N LEU A 461 14.15 -2.95 2.19
CA LEU A 461 14.27 -2.35 3.52
C LEU A 461 13.55 -3.13 4.63
N GLY A 462 12.61 -4.00 4.29
CA GLY A 462 11.87 -4.79 5.28
C GLY A 462 12.67 -5.97 5.85
N GLU A 463 12.20 -6.47 6.99
CA GLU A 463 12.65 -7.72 7.60
C GLU A 463 11.85 -8.89 7.01
N ASN A 464 12.46 -9.58 6.05
CA ASN A 464 11.76 -10.50 5.17
C ASN A 464 11.81 -11.94 5.67
N THR A 465 10.72 -12.67 5.41
CA THR A 465 10.54 -14.07 5.84
C THR A 465 9.98 -14.97 4.75
N TYR A 466 9.82 -14.47 3.51
CA TYR A 466 9.41 -15.28 2.38
C TYR A 466 10.35 -16.49 2.18
N ARG A 467 9.82 -17.63 1.74
CA ARG A 467 10.55 -18.91 1.76
C ARG A 467 11.20 -19.27 0.43
N GLY A 468 10.70 -18.75 -0.69
CA GLY A 468 11.26 -19.01 -2.01
C GLY A 468 12.63 -18.37 -2.21
N GLU A 469 13.34 -18.80 -3.24
CA GLU A 469 14.67 -18.29 -3.58
C GLU A 469 14.64 -16.83 -4.07
N THR A 470 15.74 -16.12 -3.87
CA THR A 470 15.97 -14.81 -4.47
C THR A 470 16.93 -14.96 -5.66
N ASN A 471 16.45 -14.70 -6.88
CA ASN A 471 17.24 -14.72 -8.10
C ASN A 471 17.55 -13.28 -8.55
N VAL A 472 18.81 -13.00 -8.86
CA VAL A 472 19.28 -11.71 -9.39
C VAL A 472 19.78 -11.91 -10.81
N ASP A 473 18.85 -11.80 -11.76
CA ASP A 473 19.06 -12.05 -13.19
C ASP A 473 19.54 -10.79 -13.93
N GLY A 474 19.31 -9.60 -13.38
CA GLY A 474 19.78 -8.35 -13.99
C GLY A 474 19.63 -7.12 -13.10
N GLY A 475 20.35 -6.07 -13.47
CA GLY A 475 20.35 -4.80 -12.75
C GLY A 475 20.93 -4.94 -11.35
N SER A 476 20.38 -4.21 -10.37
CA SER A 476 20.85 -4.28 -8.98
C SER A 476 19.73 -4.67 -8.01
N LEU A 477 20.05 -5.54 -7.06
CA LEU A 477 19.25 -5.79 -5.85
C LEU A 477 20.05 -5.35 -4.64
N VAL A 478 19.53 -4.41 -3.86
CA VAL A 478 20.20 -3.81 -2.70
C VAL A 478 19.54 -4.29 -1.41
N ALA A 479 20.34 -4.75 -0.46
CA ALA A 479 19.94 -5.06 0.90
C ALA A 479 20.52 -4.03 1.87
N GLN A 480 19.66 -3.39 2.68
CA GLN A 480 20.10 -2.38 3.66
C GLN A 480 19.79 -2.75 5.13
N ASN A 481 19.38 -3.99 5.41
CA ASN A 481 19.28 -4.51 6.77
C ASN A 481 19.71 -5.99 6.84
N ASN A 482 19.86 -6.52 8.05
CA ASN A 482 20.36 -7.88 8.31
C ASN A 482 19.44 -9.01 7.82
N GLN A 483 18.15 -8.75 7.69
CA GLN A 483 17.09 -9.67 7.27
C GLN A 483 16.42 -9.22 5.96
N ALA A 484 17.13 -8.46 5.11
CA ALA A 484 16.57 -7.96 3.86
C ALA A 484 16.20 -9.09 2.87
N PHE A 485 16.70 -10.30 3.07
CA PHE A 485 16.32 -11.48 2.30
C PHE A 485 15.45 -12.42 3.13
N GLY A 486 14.66 -13.24 2.44
CA GLY A 486 13.82 -14.24 3.06
C GLY A 486 14.60 -15.43 3.63
N ASN A 487 13.87 -16.51 3.91
CA ASN A 487 14.40 -17.78 4.39
C ASN A 487 15.01 -18.65 3.28
N GLY A 488 14.81 -18.29 2.02
CA GLY A 488 15.35 -19.00 0.85
C GLY A 488 16.86 -18.78 0.62
N GLY A 489 17.39 -19.48 -0.39
CA GLY A 489 18.73 -19.22 -0.92
C GLY A 489 18.76 -18.03 -1.87
N ILE A 490 19.96 -17.57 -2.23
CA ILE A 490 20.18 -16.49 -3.19
C ILE A 490 21.01 -16.99 -4.36
N LYS A 491 20.58 -16.66 -5.58
CA LYS A 491 21.32 -16.88 -6.82
C LYS A 491 21.60 -15.56 -7.52
N VAL A 492 22.88 -15.21 -7.67
CA VAL A 492 23.33 -14.03 -8.42
C VAL A 492 23.78 -14.49 -9.80
N ASN A 493 22.89 -14.40 -10.79
CA ASN A 493 23.08 -14.97 -12.11
C ASN A 493 23.87 -14.03 -13.03
N ALA A 494 23.29 -12.89 -13.39
CA ALA A 494 23.91 -11.87 -14.24
C ALA A 494 23.73 -10.44 -13.72
N GLY A 495 23.01 -10.25 -12.61
CA GLY A 495 22.88 -8.94 -11.97
C GLY A 495 23.88 -8.72 -10.83
N LYS A 496 23.67 -7.62 -10.12
CA LYS A 496 24.46 -7.19 -8.96
C LYS A 496 23.66 -7.34 -7.68
N LEU A 497 24.22 -8.06 -6.70
CA LEU A 497 23.75 -8.07 -5.32
C LEU A 497 24.60 -7.09 -4.52
N GLN A 498 24.00 -6.03 -3.99
CA GLN A 498 24.69 -5.03 -3.18
C GLN A 498 24.24 -5.13 -1.72
N LEU A 499 25.21 -5.30 -0.81
CA LEU A 499 24.98 -5.31 0.63
C LEU A 499 25.49 -3.98 1.21
N SER A 500 24.55 -3.18 1.73
CA SER A 500 24.81 -1.85 2.29
C SER A 500 24.38 -1.76 3.77
N SER A 501 24.61 -2.83 4.51
CA SER A 501 24.40 -2.95 5.95
C SER A 501 25.61 -3.65 6.56
N LYS A 502 25.97 -3.31 7.80
CA LYS A 502 27.09 -3.91 8.54
C LYS A 502 27.08 -5.44 8.50
N SER A 503 25.89 -6.03 8.56
CA SER A 503 25.71 -7.46 8.36
C SER A 503 24.44 -7.73 7.58
N VAL A 504 24.48 -8.74 6.71
CA VAL A 504 23.33 -9.29 5.98
C VAL A 504 23.36 -10.82 6.07
N THR A 505 22.23 -11.41 6.46
CA THR A 505 22.09 -12.86 6.58
C THR A 505 21.43 -13.46 5.34
N VAL A 506 22.08 -14.47 4.78
CA VAL A 506 21.51 -15.39 3.79
C VAL A 506 21.18 -16.69 4.51
N LYS A 507 19.90 -16.95 4.77
CA LYS A 507 19.47 -18.13 5.55
C LYS A 507 19.65 -19.44 4.78
N GLY A 508 19.54 -19.41 3.45
CA GLY A 508 19.78 -20.55 2.58
C GLY A 508 21.21 -20.63 2.04
N ASN A 509 21.34 -21.29 0.89
CA ASN A 509 22.58 -21.32 0.11
C ASN A 509 22.79 -19.99 -0.63
N TYR A 510 24.04 -19.69 -0.95
CA TYR A 510 24.41 -18.58 -1.81
C TYR A 510 25.14 -19.11 -3.03
N THR A 511 24.70 -18.72 -4.23
CA THR A 511 25.35 -19.09 -5.49
C THR A 511 25.59 -17.85 -6.32
N GLN A 512 26.83 -17.64 -6.76
CA GLN A 512 27.17 -16.60 -7.73
C GLN A 512 27.69 -17.22 -9.02
N ALA A 513 26.98 -16.96 -10.13
CA ALA A 513 27.39 -17.40 -11.45
C ALA A 513 28.48 -16.49 -12.05
N LYS A 514 29.03 -16.89 -13.20
CA LYS A 514 30.16 -16.21 -13.86
C LYS A 514 29.92 -14.72 -14.19
N GLN A 515 28.67 -14.34 -14.45
CA GLN A 515 28.29 -12.94 -14.75
C GLN A 515 27.78 -12.18 -13.53
N GLY A 516 27.56 -12.86 -12.40
CA GLY A 516 27.06 -12.25 -11.18
C GLY A 516 28.10 -11.36 -10.51
N THR A 517 27.64 -10.30 -9.86
CA THR A 517 28.48 -9.42 -9.03
C THR A 517 27.95 -9.35 -7.60
N LEU A 518 28.82 -9.57 -6.63
CA LEU A 518 28.60 -9.24 -5.23
C LEU A 518 29.33 -7.94 -4.92
N GLU A 519 28.61 -6.96 -4.41
CA GLU A 519 29.15 -5.67 -3.98
C GLU A 519 28.91 -5.51 -2.47
N LEU A 520 29.98 -5.22 -1.74
CA LEU A 520 29.97 -5.01 -0.29
C LEU A 520 30.50 -3.59 0.00
N ASP A 521 29.84 -2.88 0.91
CA ASP A 521 30.50 -1.72 1.54
C ASP A 521 31.62 -2.26 2.48
N SER A 522 32.69 -1.50 2.70
CA SER A 522 33.93 -1.99 3.36
C SER A 522 33.75 -2.52 4.79
N ASN A 523 32.64 -2.20 5.46
CA ASN A 523 32.29 -2.69 6.79
C ASN A 523 31.15 -3.73 6.77
N SER A 524 30.76 -4.22 5.59
CA SER A 524 29.67 -5.17 5.41
C SER A 524 30.17 -6.61 5.49
N HIS A 525 29.41 -7.44 6.21
CA HIS A 525 29.63 -8.87 6.34
C HIS A 525 28.42 -9.65 5.84
N ALA A 526 28.63 -10.62 4.95
CA ALA A 526 27.61 -11.55 4.51
C ALA A 526 27.68 -12.86 5.31
N GLN A 527 26.68 -13.12 6.14
CA GLN A 527 26.53 -14.38 6.86
C GLN A 527 25.66 -15.36 6.06
N ILE A 528 26.26 -16.38 5.47
CA ILE A 528 25.57 -17.41 4.70
C ILE A 528 25.41 -18.65 5.60
N ASN A 529 24.18 -18.99 5.96
CA ASN A 529 23.92 -20.15 6.81
C ASN A 529 24.02 -21.49 6.04
N GLY A 530 24.00 -21.44 4.71
CA GLY A 530 24.16 -22.59 3.82
C GLY A 530 25.57 -22.75 3.24
N THR A 531 25.62 -23.35 2.06
CA THR A 531 26.84 -23.47 1.23
C THR A 531 26.98 -22.23 0.34
N ALA A 532 28.22 -21.75 0.18
CA ALA A 532 28.56 -20.68 -0.76
C ALA A 532 29.22 -21.23 -2.03
N HIS A 533 28.57 -21.11 -3.18
CA HIS A 533 29.14 -21.41 -4.49
C HIS A 533 29.63 -20.12 -5.13
N LEU A 534 30.95 -19.94 -5.21
CA LEU A 534 31.59 -18.68 -5.59
C LEU A 534 32.03 -18.70 -7.05
N GLY A 535 31.75 -17.60 -7.75
CA GLY A 535 32.14 -17.32 -9.12
C GLY A 535 32.01 -15.83 -9.39
N GLY A 536 32.10 -15.38 -10.63
CA GLY A 536 31.83 -13.99 -11.02
C GLY A 536 32.74 -12.97 -10.34
N LYS A 537 32.19 -11.77 -10.08
CA LYS A 537 32.93 -10.62 -9.55
C LYS A 537 32.59 -10.34 -8.08
N LEU A 538 33.60 -10.11 -7.25
CA LEU A 538 33.45 -9.45 -5.96
C LEU A 538 33.95 -8.01 -6.06
N VAL A 539 33.19 -7.06 -5.50
CA VAL A 539 33.57 -5.67 -5.32
C VAL A 539 33.46 -5.31 -3.84
N VAL A 540 34.52 -4.77 -3.26
CA VAL A 540 34.47 -4.14 -1.93
C VAL A 540 34.74 -2.66 -2.12
N LYS A 541 33.77 -1.82 -1.77
CA LYS A 541 33.91 -0.37 -1.90
C LYS A 541 34.97 0.16 -0.95
N SER A 542 35.68 1.20 -1.36
CA SER A 542 36.90 1.70 -0.72
C SER A 542 36.66 2.81 0.32
N ASP A 543 35.44 2.90 0.84
CA ASP A 543 34.91 4.12 1.47
C ASP A 543 35.33 4.24 2.95
N SER A 544 35.92 3.18 3.54
CA SER A 544 36.51 3.20 4.88
C SER A 544 37.65 2.16 5.05
N LYS A 545 38.42 2.29 6.14
CA LYS A 545 39.65 1.51 6.42
C LYS A 545 39.32 0.03 6.68
N LEU A 546 39.55 -0.82 5.67
CA LEU A 546 39.68 -2.26 5.87
C LEU A 546 40.77 -2.55 6.91
N SER A 547 40.56 -3.59 7.72
CA SER A 547 41.55 -4.15 8.64
C SER A 547 41.92 -5.57 8.20
N SER A 548 43.19 -5.94 8.35
CA SER A 548 43.63 -7.30 8.03
C SER A 548 42.92 -8.29 8.94
N GLY A 549 42.24 -9.26 8.35
CA GLY A 549 41.40 -10.24 9.04
C GLY A 549 39.90 -9.94 9.02
N ASP A 550 39.46 -8.79 8.50
CA ASP A 550 38.03 -8.48 8.38
C ASP A 550 37.31 -9.54 7.54
N LYS A 551 36.24 -10.11 8.10
CA LYS A 551 35.42 -11.13 7.43
C LYS A 551 34.44 -10.47 6.48
N LEU A 552 34.61 -10.74 5.19
CA LEU A 552 33.64 -10.33 4.18
C LEU A 552 32.48 -11.31 4.11
N LEU A 553 32.79 -12.62 4.10
CA LEU A 553 31.79 -13.69 4.02
C LEU A 553 32.04 -14.70 5.13
N SER A 554 30.97 -15.30 5.64
CA SER A 554 31.02 -16.52 6.46
C SER A 554 30.01 -17.53 5.94
N PHE A 555 30.37 -18.81 5.97
CA PHE A 555 29.55 -19.90 5.43
C PHE A 555 29.79 -21.23 6.15
N LYS A 556 28.91 -22.21 5.96
CA LYS A 556 29.17 -23.58 6.44
C LYS A 556 30.32 -24.25 5.70
N LYS A 557 30.33 -24.07 4.38
CA LYS A 557 31.38 -24.50 3.44
C LYS A 557 31.27 -23.66 2.17
N HIS A 558 32.34 -23.59 1.40
CA HIS A 558 32.31 -22.98 0.08
C HIS A 558 32.88 -23.91 -1.00
N THR A 559 32.53 -23.63 -2.25
CA THR A 559 33.18 -24.19 -3.43
C THR A 559 33.51 -23.08 -4.40
N GLY A 560 34.64 -23.19 -5.11
CA GLY A 560 35.07 -22.18 -6.06
C GLY A 560 35.66 -20.94 -5.39
N LYS A 561 36.02 -19.97 -6.24
CA LYS A 561 36.57 -18.65 -5.89
C LYS A 561 35.95 -17.60 -6.81
N PHE A 562 35.98 -16.33 -6.40
CA PHE A 562 35.59 -15.25 -7.30
C PHE A 562 36.52 -15.22 -8.53
N ASN A 563 35.96 -15.12 -9.74
CA ASN A 563 36.73 -15.00 -10.98
C ASN A 563 37.44 -13.65 -11.08
N HIS A 564 36.82 -12.60 -10.52
CA HIS A 564 37.38 -11.26 -10.46
C HIS A 564 37.15 -10.66 -9.08
N VAL A 565 38.14 -9.92 -8.58
CA VAL A 565 38.08 -9.27 -7.28
C VAL A 565 38.51 -7.82 -7.45
N SER A 566 37.66 -6.89 -7.03
CA SER A 566 37.96 -5.46 -6.95
C SER A 566 38.07 -5.07 -5.48
N LEU A 567 39.31 -4.94 -5.01
CA LEU A 567 39.68 -4.50 -3.66
C LEU A 567 40.51 -3.22 -3.74
N PRO A 568 40.60 -2.43 -2.65
CA PRO A 568 41.60 -1.37 -2.55
C PRO A 568 43.02 -1.90 -2.77
N LYS A 569 43.91 -1.05 -3.29
CA LYS A 569 45.31 -1.43 -3.60
C LYS A 569 46.01 -1.97 -2.35
N GLY A 570 46.75 -3.08 -2.51
CA GLY A 570 47.49 -3.72 -1.42
C GLY A 570 46.63 -4.58 -0.49
N TRP A 571 45.44 -4.99 -0.94
CA TRP A 571 44.58 -5.94 -0.24
C TRP A 571 44.30 -7.15 -1.13
N HIS A 572 44.22 -8.32 -0.50
CA HIS A 572 43.88 -9.57 -1.15
C HIS A 572 42.88 -10.38 -0.30
N LEU A 573 42.31 -11.43 -0.91
CA LEU A 573 41.38 -12.33 -0.22
C LEU A 573 42.11 -13.56 0.31
N ASP A 574 41.87 -13.86 1.59
CA ASP A 574 42.17 -15.16 2.17
C ASP A 574 40.91 -16.03 2.18
N TYR A 575 41.01 -17.25 1.66
CA TYR A 575 39.89 -18.19 1.52
C TYR A 575 40.01 -19.29 2.57
N GLY A 576 39.37 -19.08 3.71
CA GLY A 576 39.24 -20.07 4.78
C GLY A 576 38.13 -21.08 4.52
N SER A 577 38.15 -22.19 5.26
CA SER A 577 37.14 -23.25 5.15
C SER A 577 35.72 -22.83 5.54
N LYS A 578 35.59 -21.74 6.33
CA LYS A 578 34.31 -21.21 6.85
C LYS A 578 34.14 -19.70 6.67
N ASP A 579 35.14 -18.99 6.15
CA ASP A 579 35.06 -17.56 5.91
C ASP A 579 35.98 -17.10 4.76
N ILE A 580 35.69 -15.91 4.24
CA ILE A 580 36.59 -15.16 3.36
C ILE A 580 36.92 -13.86 4.05
N ARG A 581 38.22 -13.57 4.14
CA ARG A 581 38.76 -12.40 4.82
C ARG A 581 39.52 -11.52 3.85
N VAL A 582 39.62 -10.23 4.18
CA VAL A 582 40.61 -9.35 3.55
C VAL A 582 41.89 -9.33 4.36
N VAL A 583 43.03 -9.36 3.69
CA VAL A 583 44.38 -9.33 4.26
C VAL A 583 45.25 -8.39 3.41
N LYS A 584 46.29 -7.81 4.02
CA LYS A 584 47.22 -6.90 3.33
C LYS A 584 48.28 -7.68 2.56
#